data_AF-A0A519U1S2-F1
#
_entry.id   AF-A0A519U1S2-F1
#
_cell.length_a   1.000
_cell.length_b   1.000
_cell.length_c   1.000
_cell.angle_alpha   90.00
_cell.angle_beta   90.00
_cell.angle_gamma   90.00
#
_symmetry.space_group_name_H-M   'P 1'
#
loop_
_entity.id
_entity.type
_entity.pdbx_description
1 polymer ?
#
loop_
_entity_poly.entity_id
_entity_poly.type
_entity_poly.pdbx_seq_one_letter_code
_entity_poly.pdbx_strand_id
1 'polypeptide(L)'
;MIHLDPRFFISGWFYSRDRLDDYLKTMKKLFAIFSTLLLLSACVPLRSLRYLVPDSKDSAKFENVQIEKSAKPFRFVNAYPSRDYQLLKSRIDTSLTGTKTSVFLVIKNDSIIYQYLGDGTDLADKQPSFSLSKSFVGTLVGMSVDRGLISSTDDLVIKYLPELEKNDPRFQRLTIQHVLDMRSGFDFNERSFNPFSKITRMYYGADLEKMVGKIKMKNEPNSMFQYQSINTQLLAIILEKVSGKKLNVTVFERR
;
A
#
# COMPACT_ATOMS: atom_id res chain seq x y z
N MET A 1 38.25 -69.38 -8.71
CA MET A 1 38.32 -68.54 -7.50
C MET A 1 38.97 -67.22 -7.90
N ILE A 2 38.17 -66.17 -8.13
CA ILE A 2 38.67 -64.86 -8.54
C ILE A 2 39.06 -64.11 -7.27
N HIS A 3 40.37 -63.85 -7.10
CA HIS A 3 40.88 -63.02 -6.00
C HIS A 3 40.66 -61.55 -6.36
N LEU A 4 39.71 -60.90 -5.68
CA LEU A 4 39.55 -59.44 -5.74
C LEU A 4 40.50 -58.78 -4.73
N ASP A 5 41.30 -57.81 -5.20
CA ASP A 5 42.24 -57.05 -4.36
C ASP A 5 41.46 -56.08 -3.45
N PRO A 6 41.55 -56.21 -2.11
CA PRO A 6 40.84 -55.35 -1.16
C PRO A 6 41.28 -53.87 -1.23
N ARG A 7 42.40 -53.53 -1.89
CA ARG A 7 42.83 -52.14 -2.09
C ARG A 7 41.95 -51.35 -3.07
N PHE A 8 41.23 -52.03 -3.97
CA PHE A 8 40.26 -51.37 -4.88
C PHE A 8 39.03 -50.83 -4.16
N PHE A 9 38.63 -51.45 -3.04
CA PHE A 9 37.48 -51.00 -2.27
C PHE A 9 37.77 -49.74 -1.45
N ILE A 10 39.01 -49.58 -0.96
CA ILE A 10 39.41 -48.45 -0.12
C ILE A 10 39.59 -47.17 -0.97
N SER A 11 40.17 -47.28 -2.16
CA SER A 11 40.37 -46.14 -3.06
C SER A 11 39.05 -45.58 -3.62
N GLY A 12 38.08 -46.45 -3.94
CA GLY A 12 36.75 -46.05 -4.39
C GLY A 12 35.92 -45.34 -3.30
N TRP A 13 36.11 -45.73 -2.04
CA TRP A 13 35.41 -45.12 -0.90
C TRP A 13 35.93 -43.70 -0.59
N PHE A 14 37.25 -43.49 -0.62
CA PHE A 14 37.85 -42.16 -0.48
C PHE A 14 37.46 -41.23 -1.65
N TYR A 15 37.53 -41.74 -2.89
CA TYR A 15 37.13 -40.98 -4.08
C TYR A 15 35.63 -40.61 -4.09
N SER A 16 34.77 -41.47 -3.54
CA SER A 16 33.34 -41.20 -3.39
C SER A 16 33.06 -40.17 -2.29
N ARG A 17 33.80 -40.22 -1.18
CA ARG A 17 33.69 -39.28 -0.05
C ARG A 17 34.14 -37.87 -0.44
N ASP A 18 35.25 -37.73 -1.15
CA ASP A 18 35.74 -36.43 -1.63
C ASP A 18 34.75 -35.77 -2.61
N ARG A 19 34.11 -36.56 -3.49
CA ARG A 19 33.03 -36.06 -4.36
C ARG A 19 31.78 -35.65 -3.59
N LEU A 20 31.41 -36.38 -2.54
CA LEU A 20 30.30 -36.01 -1.65
C LEU A 20 30.58 -34.70 -0.91
N ASP A 21 31.80 -34.51 -0.40
CA ASP A 21 32.22 -33.29 0.30
C ASP A 21 32.25 -32.08 -0.64
N ASP A 22 32.71 -32.23 -1.88
CA ASP A 22 32.65 -31.15 -2.89
C ASP A 22 31.22 -30.84 -3.34
N TYR A 23 30.35 -31.85 -3.44
CA TYR A 23 28.94 -31.66 -3.74
C TYR A 23 28.24 -30.90 -2.60
N LEU A 24 28.52 -31.25 -1.35
CA LEU A 24 28.00 -30.57 -0.16
C LEU A 24 28.50 -29.12 -0.05
N LYS A 25 29.78 -28.87 -0.35
CA LYS A 25 30.32 -27.49 -0.42
C LYS A 25 29.64 -26.67 -1.50
N THR A 26 29.40 -27.27 -2.67
CA THR A 26 28.73 -26.59 -3.79
C THR A 26 27.27 -26.30 -3.47
N MET A 27 26.53 -27.26 -2.88
CA MET A 27 25.17 -27.03 -2.42
C MET A 27 25.07 -25.97 -1.33
N LYS A 28 26.01 -25.95 -0.36
CA LYS A 28 26.06 -24.89 0.67
C LYS A 28 26.32 -23.51 0.06
N LYS A 29 27.21 -23.40 -0.94
CA LYS A 29 27.44 -22.15 -1.68
C LYS A 29 26.21 -21.70 -2.45
N LEU A 30 25.55 -22.61 -3.17
CA LEU A 30 24.32 -22.31 -3.92
C LEU A 30 23.19 -21.90 -2.98
N PHE A 31 23.03 -22.59 -1.85
CA PHE A 31 22.05 -22.23 -0.82
C PHE A 31 22.35 -20.86 -0.22
N ALA A 32 23.62 -20.54 0.07
CA ALA A 32 24.02 -19.23 0.57
C ALA A 32 23.77 -18.12 -0.46
N ILE A 33 24.08 -18.34 -1.74
CA ILE A 33 23.81 -17.40 -2.83
C ILE A 33 22.30 -17.18 -2.99
N PHE A 34 21.53 -18.27 -3.05
CA PHE A 34 20.07 -18.23 -3.17
C PHE A 34 19.42 -17.51 -1.97
N SER A 35 19.85 -17.82 -0.75
CA SER A 35 19.39 -17.14 0.47
C SER A 35 19.74 -15.66 0.47
N THR A 36 20.95 -15.31 0.01
CA THR A 36 21.38 -13.92 -0.12
C THR A 36 20.54 -13.17 -1.16
N LEU A 37 20.26 -13.78 -2.31
CA LEU A 37 19.39 -13.21 -3.35
C LEU A 37 17.94 -13.02 -2.86
N LEU A 38 17.42 -13.96 -2.08
CA LEU A 38 16.12 -13.84 -1.41
C LEU A 38 16.09 -12.65 -0.44
N LEU A 39 17.10 -12.53 0.43
CA LEU A 39 17.20 -11.41 1.38
C LEU A 39 17.34 -10.06 0.67
N LEU A 40 18.09 -10.00 -0.43
CA LEU A 40 18.23 -8.81 -1.27
C LEU A 40 16.89 -8.43 -1.93
N SER A 41 16.08 -9.39 -2.36
CA SER A 41 14.76 -9.13 -2.95
C SER A 41 13.73 -8.58 -1.95
N ALA A 42 13.87 -8.89 -0.66
CA ALA A 42 13.01 -8.41 0.42
C ALA A 42 13.41 -7.01 0.94
N CYS A 43 14.57 -6.50 0.53
CA CYS A 43 15.11 -5.23 0.99
C CYS A 43 14.40 -4.05 0.33
N VAL A 44 13.77 -3.17 1.11
CA VAL A 44 13.02 -2.00 0.61
C VAL A 44 13.86 -1.13 -0.33
N PRO A 45 15.11 -0.73 -0.02
CA PRO A 45 15.95 0.00 -0.97
C PRO A 45 16.06 -0.67 -2.34
N LEU A 46 16.28 -1.98 -2.40
CA LEU A 46 16.38 -2.71 -3.66
C LEU A 46 15.03 -2.81 -4.38
N ARG A 47 13.92 -2.99 -3.66
CA ARG A 47 12.57 -2.90 -4.24
C ARG A 47 12.30 -1.50 -4.82
N SER A 48 12.70 -0.44 -4.12
CA SER A 48 12.52 0.93 -4.61
C SER A 48 13.35 1.24 -5.86
N LEU A 49 14.56 0.69 -5.96
CA LEU A 49 15.39 0.79 -7.17
C LEU A 49 14.84 -0.07 -8.31
N ARG A 50 14.28 -1.25 -8.01
CA ARG A 50 13.71 -2.16 -9.00
C ARG A 50 12.38 -1.67 -9.57
N TYR A 51 11.51 -1.15 -8.71
CA TYR A 51 10.15 -0.74 -9.08
C TYR A 51 10.00 0.75 -9.36
N LEU A 52 11.04 1.56 -9.07
CA LEU A 52 11.17 2.98 -9.42
C LEU A 52 9.95 3.82 -9.02
N VAL A 53 9.31 4.51 -9.98
CA VAL A 53 8.17 5.39 -9.74
C VAL A 53 6.88 4.55 -9.79
N PRO A 54 5.96 4.71 -8.82
CA PRO A 54 4.65 4.08 -8.86
C PRO A 54 3.92 4.26 -10.18
N ASP A 55 3.35 3.18 -10.71
CA ASP A 55 2.61 3.19 -11.98
C ASP A 55 1.30 2.39 -11.91
N SER A 56 0.56 2.34 -13.02
CA SER A 56 -0.71 1.60 -13.11
C SER A 56 -0.57 0.08 -12.97
N LYS A 57 0.65 -0.46 -13.03
CA LYS A 57 0.94 -1.89 -12.87
C LYS A 57 1.28 -2.24 -11.42
N ASP A 58 1.29 -1.26 -10.51
CA ASP A 58 1.65 -1.48 -9.12
C ASP A 58 0.77 -2.51 -8.41
N SER A 59 -0.52 -2.64 -8.78
CA SER A 59 -1.38 -3.67 -8.19
C SER A 59 -0.84 -5.09 -8.38
N ALA A 60 -0.07 -5.35 -9.44
CA ALA A 60 0.57 -6.65 -9.67
C ALA A 60 1.89 -6.83 -8.89
N LYS A 61 2.45 -5.74 -8.32
CA LYS A 61 3.72 -5.72 -7.58
C LYS A 61 3.54 -5.94 -6.07
N PHE A 62 2.31 -5.81 -5.56
CA PHE A 62 1.95 -5.88 -4.15
C PHE A 62 0.85 -6.91 -3.90
N GLU A 63 0.77 -7.37 -2.65
CA GLU A 63 -0.41 -8.10 -2.17
C GLU A 63 -1.64 -7.22 -2.39
N ASN A 64 -2.65 -7.80 -3.02
CA ASN A 64 -3.87 -7.11 -3.36
C ASN A 64 -5.06 -8.04 -3.07
N VAL A 65 -6.19 -7.43 -2.72
CA VAL A 65 -7.46 -8.12 -2.58
C VAL A 65 -8.38 -7.64 -3.68
N GLN A 66 -9.02 -8.59 -4.35
CA GLN A 66 -10.05 -8.27 -5.32
C GLN A 66 -11.32 -7.80 -4.59
N ILE A 67 -11.76 -6.61 -4.96
CA ILE A 67 -13.05 -6.09 -4.54
C ILE A 67 -14.10 -6.62 -5.51
N GLU A 68 -14.98 -7.48 -5.02
CA GLU A 68 -16.06 -8.00 -5.84
C GLU A 68 -17.07 -6.89 -6.17
N LYS A 69 -17.47 -6.85 -7.44
CA LYS A 69 -18.56 -5.97 -7.89
C LYS A 69 -19.87 -6.38 -7.21
N SER A 70 -20.76 -5.41 -6.99
CA SER A 70 -22.13 -5.69 -6.53
C SER A 70 -22.82 -6.69 -7.47
N ALA A 71 -23.63 -7.60 -6.90
CA ALA A 71 -24.51 -8.48 -7.67
C ALA A 71 -25.52 -7.70 -8.52
N LYS A 72 -25.88 -6.49 -8.09
CA LYS A 72 -26.75 -5.54 -8.81
C LYS A 72 -26.03 -4.19 -8.92
N PRO A 73 -25.07 -4.04 -9.85
CA PRO A 73 -24.35 -2.79 -10.00
C PRO A 73 -25.29 -1.74 -10.60
N PHE A 74 -25.24 -0.52 -10.07
CA PHE A 74 -25.83 0.62 -10.76
C PHE A 74 -25.11 0.84 -12.10
N ARG A 75 -25.87 1.10 -13.16
CA ARG A 75 -25.33 1.38 -14.50
C ARG A 75 -25.68 2.81 -14.85
N PHE A 76 -24.66 3.63 -15.07
CA PHE A 76 -24.87 4.99 -15.54
C PHE A 76 -25.46 4.98 -16.96
N VAL A 77 -26.36 5.92 -17.22
CA VAL A 77 -26.90 6.18 -18.55
C VAL A 77 -25.87 6.96 -19.36
N ASN A 78 -25.68 6.58 -20.61
CA ASN A 78 -24.76 7.26 -21.51
C ASN A 78 -25.49 8.38 -22.25
N ALA A 79 -25.24 9.63 -21.86
CA ALA A 79 -25.93 10.82 -22.38
C ALA A 79 -25.03 11.73 -23.25
N TYR A 80 -23.91 11.20 -23.74
CA TYR A 80 -22.90 11.95 -24.49
C TYR A 80 -23.18 12.28 -25.97
N PRO A 81 -24.20 11.83 -26.71
CA PRO A 81 -24.39 12.30 -28.10
C PRO A 81 -25.02 13.72 -28.20
N SER A 82 -25.11 14.49 -27.12
CA SER A 82 -25.71 15.83 -27.12
C SER A 82 -24.81 16.88 -27.79
N ARG A 83 -25.42 17.97 -28.29
CA ARG A 83 -24.70 19.14 -28.80
C ARG A 83 -23.71 19.71 -27.76
N ASP A 84 -24.10 19.68 -26.49
CA ASP A 84 -23.27 20.15 -25.37
C ASP A 84 -22.00 19.30 -25.20
N TYR A 85 -22.09 17.98 -25.41
CA TYR A 85 -20.93 17.10 -25.36
C TYR A 85 -19.88 17.46 -26.41
N GLN A 86 -20.27 17.71 -27.66
CA GLN A 86 -19.31 18.07 -28.73
C GLN A 86 -18.59 19.40 -28.45
N LEU A 87 -19.30 20.35 -27.85
CA LEU A 87 -18.72 21.63 -27.41
C LEU A 87 -17.75 21.44 -26.23
N LEU A 88 -18.09 20.58 -25.25
CA LEU A 88 -17.16 20.22 -24.17
C LEU A 88 -15.93 19.49 -24.72
N LYS A 89 -16.13 18.51 -25.62
CA LYS A 89 -15.08 17.66 -26.18
C LYS A 89 -14.01 18.46 -26.90
N SER A 90 -14.40 19.35 -27.81
CA SER A 90 -13.44 20.18 -28.54
C SER A 90 -12.60 21.11 -27.64
N ARG A 91 -13.11 21.50 -26.47
CA ARG A 91 -12.40 22.38 -25.52
C ARG A 91 -11.55 21.62 -24.50
N ILE A 92 -12.07 20.52 -23.98
CA ILE A 92 -11.51 19.84 -22.81
C ILE A 92 -10.46 18.81 -23.23
N ASP A 93 -10.67 18.10 -24.34
CA ASP A 93 -9.76 17.02 -24.78
C ASP A 93 -8.32 17.52 -24.92
N THR A 94 -8.11 18.70 -25.54
CA THR A 94 -6.76 19.28 -25.70
C THR A 94 -6.07 19.52 -24.36
N SER A 95 -6.79 20.02 -23.35
CA SER A 95 -6.24 20.22 -22.01
C SER A 95 -5.96 18.88 -21.29
N LEU A 96 -6.81 17.88 -21.49
CA LEU A 96 -6.63 16.54 -20.90
C LEU A 96 -5.43 15.80 -21.51
N THR A 97 -5.21 15.92 -22.82
CA THR A 97 -4.01 15.41 -23.48
C THR A 97 -2.76 16.13 -22.96
N GLY A 98 -2.79 17.46 -22.86
CA GLY A 98 -1.66 18.25 -22.36
C GLY A 98 -1.25 17.92 -20.91
N THR A 99 -2.19 17.44 -20.10
CA THR A 99 -1.96 17.02 -18.71
C THR A 99 -1.67 15.53 -18.54
N LYS A 100 -1.58 14.77 -19.65
CA LYS A 100 -1.39 13.32 -19.67
C LYS A 100 -2.47 12.57 -18.87
N THR A 101 -3.72 13.04 -18.95
CA THR A 101 -4.85 12.40 -18.29
C THR A 101 -5.13 11.03 -18.92
N SER A 102 -5.28 9.98 -18.11
CA SER A 102 -5.65 8.63 -18.59
C SER A 102 -7.16 8.45 -18.72
N VAL A 103 -7.94 8.88 -17.72
CA VAL A 103 -9.40 8.77 -17.70
C VAL A 103 -10.00 10.04 -17.09
N PHE A 104 -11.04 10.58 -17.72
CA PHE A 104 -11.83 11.67 -17.16
C PHE A 104 -13.32 11.45 -17.45
N LEU A 105 -14.15 11.56 -16.41
CA LEU A 105 -15.59 11.36 -16.48
C LEU A 105 -16.30 12.54 -15.81
N VAL A 106 -17.40 13.00 -16.43
CA VAL A 106 -18.36 13.91 -15.79
C VAL A 106 -19.70 13.20 -15.68
N ILE A 107 -20.16 13.07 -14.45
CA ILE A 107 -21.43 12.43 -14.11
C ILE A 107 -22.36 13.49 -13.56
N LYS A 108 -23.60 13.51 -14.05
CA LYS A 108 -24.68 14.34 -13.53
C LYS A 108 -25.88 13.43 -13.28
N ASN A 109 -26.33 13.37 -12.02
CA ASN A 109 -27.37 12.45 -11.58
C ASN A 109 -26.99 10.98 -11.86
N ASP A 110 -27.76 10.31 -12.72
CA ASP A 110 -27.60 8.93 -13.17
C ASP A 110 -26.84 8.79 -14.50
N SER A 111 -26.38 9.91 -15.07
CA SER A 111 -25.93 9.97 -16.45
C SER A 111 -24.46 10.41 -16.57
N ILE A 112 -23.68 9.69 -17.37
CA ILE A 112 -22.38 10.14 -17.87
C ILE A 112 -22.64 11.13 -19.00
N ILE A 113 -22.27 12.39 -18.78
CA ILE A 113 -22.45 13.49 -19.74
C ILE A 113 -21.17 13.83 -20.48
N TYR A 114 -20.02 13.32 -20.03
CA TYR A 114 -18.74 13.43 -20.70
C TYR A 114 -17.80 12.30 -20.30
N GLN A 115 -17.07 11.77 -21.28
CA GLN A 115 -16.04 10.74 -21.09
C GLN A 115 -14.86 11.01 -22.02
N TYR A 116 -13.67 10.97 -21.45
CA TYR A 116 -12.39 10.96 -22.14
C TYR A 116 -11.57 9.77 -21.66
N LEU A 117 -10.99 9.05 -22.62
CA LEU A 117 -10.02 7.99 -22.41
C LEU A 117 -8.76 8.39 -23.18
N GLY A 118 -7.63 8.47 -22.50
CA GLY A 118 -6.34 8.75 -23.12
C GLY A 118 -5.86 7.58 -23.97
N ASP A 119 -4.90 7.86 -24.85
CA ASP A 119 -4.34 6.87 -25.75
C ASP A 119 -3.87 5.61 -25.00
N GLY A 120 -4.35 4.45 -25.46
CA GLY A 120 -4.01 3.15 -24.87
C GLY A 120 -4.65 2.86 -23.50
N THR A 121 -5.65 3.63 -23.08
CA THR A 121 -6.43 3.38 -21.85
C THR A 121 -7.80 2.79 -22.18
N ASP A 122 -8.16 1.68 -21.53
CA ASP A 122 -9.48 1.06 -21.58
C ASP A 122 -10.30 1.32 -20.30
N LEU A 123 -11.63 1.23 -20.40
CA LEU A 123 -12.52 1.33 -19.23
C LEU A 123 -12.30 0.22 -18.19
N ALA A 124 -11.77 -0.92 -18.61
CA ALA A 124 -11.43 -2.03 -17.72
C ALA A 124 -10.09 -1.82 -16.97
N ASP A 125 -9.29 -0.82 -17.36
CA ASP A 125 -7.98 -0.59 -16.76
C ASP A 125 -8.10 -0.05 -15.34
N LYS A 126 -7.32 -0.65 -14.43
CA LYS A 126 -7.21 -0.18 -13.05
C LYS A 126 -6.25 0.99 -12.99
N GLN A 127 -6.70 2.10 -12.39
CA GLN A 127 -5.87 3.28 -12.17
C GLN A 127 -5.43 3.35 -10.70
N PRO A 128 -4.17 3.72 -10.42
CA PRO A 128 -3.71 3.91 -9.05
C PRO A 128 -4.41 5.13 -8.47
N SER A 129 -5.21 4.92 -7.42
CA SER A 129 -5.98 6.00 -6.78
C SER A 129 -5.10 6.95 -5.96
N PHE A 130 -3.87 6.53 -5.63
CA PHE A 130 -2.95 7.25 -4.76
C PHE A 130 -3.66 7.75 -3.50
N SER A 131 -3.62 9.06 -3.24
CA SER A 131 -4.18 9.66 -2.04
C SER A 131 -5.70 9.79 -2.04
N LEU A 132 -6.40 9.46 -3.14
CA LEU A 132 -7.87 9.32 -3.09
C LEU A 132 -8.30 8.27 -2.06
N SER A 133 -7.46 7.25 -1.82
CA SER A 133 -7.65 6.25 -0.78
C SER A 133 -7.88 6.85 0.63
N LYS A 134 -7.30 8.02 0.93
CA LYS A 134 -7.45 8.68 2.23
C LYS A 134 -8.90 9.06 2.53
N SER A 135 -9.65 9.48 1.51
CA SER A 135 -11.07 9.81 1.65
C SER A 135 -11.92 8.58 1.98
N PHE A 136 -11.56 7.41 1.42
CA PHE A 136 -12.22 6.15 1.79
C PHE A 136 -11.94 5.78 3.25
N VAL A 137 -10.69 5.91 3.72
CA VAL A 137 -10.34 5.66 5.12
C VAL A 137 -11.07 6.64 6.05
N GLY A 138 -11.11 7.93 5.73
CA GLY A 138 -11.87 8.92 6.51
C GLY A 138 -13.37 8.61 6.55
N THR A 139 -13.95 8.16 5.44
CA THR A 139 -15.35 7.70 5.39
C THR A 139 -15.58 6.50 6.31
N LEU A 140 -14.67 5.52 6.31
CA LEU A 140 -14.76 4.37 7.20
C LEU A 140 -14.64 4.74 8.68
N VAL A 141 -13.83 5.75 9.02
CA VAL A 141 -13.79 6.29 10.39
C VAL A 141 -15.15 6.86 10.76
N GLY A 142 -15.76 7.67 9.90
CA GLY A 142 -17.12 8.20 10.12
C GLY A 142 -18.17 7.09 10.29
N MET A 143 -18.13 6.05 9.46
CA MET A 143 -19.01 4.88 9.59
C MET A 143 -18.78 4.10 10.89
N SER A 144 -17.52 3.97 11.34
CA SER A 144 -17.20 3.33 12.62
C SER A 144 -17.68 4.14 13.82
N VAL A 145 -17.74 5.47 13.70
CA VAL A 145 -18.39 6.34 14.70
C VAL A 145 -19.90 6.10 14.73
N ASP A 146 -20.55 6.13 13.57
CA ASP A 146 -22.00 5.88 13.45
C ASP A 146 -22.40 4.50 14.00
N ARG A 147 -21.54 3.49 13.82
CA ARG A 147 -21.75 2.13 14.33
C ARG A 147 -21.32 1.93 15.80
N GLY A 148 -20.82 2.97 16.47
CA GLY A 148 -20.36 2.91 17.86
C GLY A 148 -19.06 2.12 18.11
N LEU A 149 -18.32 1.75 17.05
CA LEU A 149 -17.01 1.10 17.16
C LEU A 149 -15.92 2.11 17.57
N ILE A 150 -16.10 3.37 17.18
CA ILE A 150 -15.35 4.52 17.68
C ILE A 150 -16.37 5.41 18.40
N SER A 151 -16.11 5.82 19.64
CA SER A 151 -17.11 6.58 20.39
C SER A 151 -17.29 8.01 19.86
N SER A 152 -16.19 8.67 19.51
CA SER A 152 -16.20 10.02 18.90
C SER A 152 -14.89 10.27 18.15
N THR A 153 -14.88 11.20 17.18
CA THR A 153 -13.63 11.70 16.61
C THR A 153 -12.82 12.54 17.60
N ASP A 154 -13.43 12.98 18.70
CA ASP A 154 -12.72 13.63 19.81
C ASP A 154 -11.99 12.64 20.73
N ASP A 155 -12.19 11.33 20.54
CA ASP A 155 -11.44 10.33 21.28
C ASP A 155 -9.94 10.49 21.03
N LEU A 156 -9.17 10.32 22.11
CA LEU A 156 -7.72 10.25 22.01
C LEU A 156 -7.31 9.01 21.20
N VAL A 157 -6.31 9.18 20.33
CA VAL A 157 -5.71 8.09 19.56
C VAL A 157 -5.24 6.95 20.47
N ILE A 158 -4.69 7.28 21.64
CA ILE A 158 -4.19 6.30 22.62
C ILE A 158 -5.29 5.43 23.24
N LYS A 159 -6.58 5.80 23.12
CA LYS A 159 -7.70 4.90 23.48
C LYS A 159 -7.69 3.63 22.64
N TYR A 160 -7.26 3.74 21.38
CA TYR A 160 -7.23 2.64 20.40
C TYR A 160 -5.82 2.09 20.17
N LEU A 161 -4.80 2.92 20.37
CA LEU A 161 -3.37 2.62 20.21
C LEU A 161 -2.59 2.99 21.49
N PRO A 162 -2.84 2.32 22.63
CA PRO A 162 -2.25 2.70 23.92
C PRO A 162 -0.72 2.64 23.92
N GLU A 163 -0.12 1.81 23.05
CA GLU A 163 1.33 1.71 22.92
C GLU A 163 2.01 3.01 22.45
N LEU A 164 1.27 3.97 21.89
CA LEU A 164 1.83 5.25 21.44
C LEU A 164 2.08 6.22 22.59
N GLU A 165 1.43 6.06 23.73
CA GLU A 165 1.60 6.95 24.89
C GLU A 165 3.06 7.00 25.35
N LYS A 166 3.76 5.86 25.32
CA LYS A 166 5.17 5.77 25.70
C LYS A 166 6.13 6.49 24.74
N ASN A 167 5.67 6.82 23.54
CA ASN A 167 6.52 7.48 22.55
C ASN A 167 6.66 8.98 22.84
N ASP A 168 5.60 9.62 23.36
CA ASP A 168 5.56 11.05 23.64
C ASP A 168 4.34 11.46 24.50
N PRO A 169 4.50 12.30 25.54
CA PRO A 169 3.35 12.78 26.34
C PRO A 169 2.31 13.56 25.53
N ARG A 170 2.67 14.12 24.37
CA ARG A 170 1.73 14.84 23.48
C ARG A 170 0.61 13.95 22.93
N PHE A 171 0.77 12.63 22.94
CA PHE A 171 -0.30 11.70 22.54
C PHE A 171 -1.55 11.78 23.44
N GLN A 172 -1.39 12.24 24.68
CA GLN A 172 -2.52 12.51 25.60
C GLN A 172 -3.41 13.70 25.16
N ARG A 173 -3.02 14.41 24.09
CA ARG A 173 -3.79 15.51 23.47
C ARG A 173 -4.13 15.26 22.00
N LEU A 174 -3.74 14.11 21.46
CA LEU A 174 -3.96 13.78 20.05
C LEU A 174 -5.29 13.05 19.87
N THR A 175 -6.28 13.72 19.30
CA THR A 175 -7.59 13.14 18.96
C THR A 175 -7.60 12.51 17.57
N ILE A 176 -8.58 11.67 17.30
CA ILE A 176 -8.83 11.13 15.94
C ILE A 176 -9.11 12.28 14.96
N GLN A 177 -9.85 13.32 15.37
CA GLN A 177 -10.14 14.50 14.55
C GLN A 177 -8.87 15.21 14.10
N HIS A 178 -7.89 15.40 15.00
CA HIS A 178 -6.60 15.99 14.63
C HIS A 178 -5.87 15.16 13.57
N VAL A 179 -5.99 13.83 13.59
CA VAL A 179 -5.39 12.94 12.58
C VAL A 179 -6.14 13.02 11.25
N LEU A 180 -7.48 13.03 11.28
CA LEU A 180 -8.33 13.21 10.09
C LEU A 180 -8.02 14.53 9.36
N ASP A 181 -7.83 15.60 10.13
CA ASP A 181 -7.56 16.95 9.61
C ASP A 181 -6.09 17.16 9.20
N MET A 182 -5.24 16.14 9.30
CA MET A 182 -3.79 16.24 9.02
C MET A 182 -3.10 17.28 9.92
N ARG A 183 -3.55 17.40 11.17
CA ARG A 183 -3.02 18.31 12.20
C ARG A 183 -2.44 17.54 13.40
N SER A 184 -1.90 16.35 13.16
CA SER A 184 -1.38 15.48 14.22
C SER A 184 -0.08 15.98 14.84
N GLY A 185 0.78 16.67 14.07
CA GLY A 185 2.09 17.12 14.53
C GLY A 185 3.17 16.03 14.49
N PHE A 186 2.98 14.96 13.71
CA PHE A 186 3.96 13.87 13.61
C PHE A 186 5.30 14.29 13.00
N ASP A 187 6.38 13.69 13.49
CA ASP A 187 7.71 13.74 12.88
C ASP A 187 7.80 12.77 11.69
N PHE A 188 7.15 13.12 10.58
CA PHE A 188 7.14 12.34 9.36
C PHE A 188 7.39 13.22 8.13
N ASN A 189 8.54 13.04 7.48
CA ASN A 189 8.88 13.79 6.26
C ASN A 189 8.58 12.96 5.01
N GLU A 190 7.59 13.39 4.23
CA GLU A 190 7.20 12.74 2.96
C GLU A 190 7.91 13.33 1.74
N ARG A 191 8.59 14.48 1.88
CA ARG A 191 9.18 15.22 0.76
C ARG A 191 10.50 14.62 0.26
N SER A 192 11.06 13.67 0.98
CA SER A 192 12.29 13.00 0.57
C SER A 192 11.95 11.70 -0.13
N PHE A 193 12.03 11.67 -1.46
CA PHE A 193 11.87 10.44 -2.23
C PHE A 193 13.25 9.85 -2.53
N ASN A 194 13.81 9.14 -1.54
CA ASN A 194 15.04 8.38 -1.69
C ASN A 194 14.84 6.95 -1.14
N PRO A 195 15.67 5.97 -1.54
CA PRO A 195 15.52 4.56 -1.14
C PRO A 195 15.45 4.30 0.38
N PHE A 196 15.96 5.22 1.19
CA PHE A 196 16.01 5.12 2.65
C PHE A 196 14.96 5.98 3.37
N SER A 197 14.14 6.72 2.61
CA SER A 197 13.14 7.61 3.17
C SER A 197 12.02 6.85 3.91
N LYS A 198 11.32 7.55 4.80
CA LYS A 198 10.16 6.98 5.50
C LYS A 198 9.01 6.66 4.52
N ILE A 199 8.79 7.53 3.54
CA ILE A 199 7.73 7.36 2.53
C ILE A 199 8.00 6.17 1.59
N THR A 200 9.24 5.99 1.12
CA THR A 200 9.62 4.85 0.28
C THR A 200 9.52 3.54 1.05
N ARG A 201 9.90 3.53 2.34
CA ARG A 201 9.68 2.38 3.24
C ARG A 201 8.21 2.05 3.42
N MET A 202 7.38 3.07 3.65
CA MET A 202 5.93 2.88 3.77
C MET A 202 5.33 2.29 2.49
N TYR A 203 5.83 2.70 1.32
CA TYR A 203 5.33 2.23 0.03
C TYR A 203 5.80 0.81 -0.34
N TYR A 204 7.09 0.49 -0.17
CA TYR A 204 7.70 -0.73 -0.74
C TYR A 204 7.93 -1.89 0.24
N GLY A 205 7.36 -1.86 1.45
CA GLY A 205 7.33 -3.04 2.33
C GLY A 205 7.93 -2.84 3.71
N ALA A 206 7.59 -1.75 4.39
CA ALA A 206 7.70 -1.70 5.84
C ALA A 206 6.53 -2.45 6.48
N ASP A 207 6.81 -3.05 7.64
CA ASP A 207 5.79 -3.35 8.64
C ASP A 207 5.15 -2.02 9.08
N LEU A 208 3.95 -1.74 8.56
CA LEU A 208 3.23 -0.48 8.75
C LEU A 208 2.82 -0.28 10.19
N GLU A 209 2.44 -1.37 10.89
CA GLU A 209 2.13 -1.33 12.32
C GLU A 209 3.35 -0.93 13.13
N LYS A 210 4.52 -1.53 12.85
CA LYS A 210 5.77 -1.14 13.49
C LYS A 210 6.20 0.29 13.17
N MET A 211 5.90 0.79 11.97
CA MET A 211 6.19 2.17 11.59
C MET A 211 5.32 3.15 12.39
N VAL A 212 4.02 2.90 12.46
CA VAL A 212 3.08 3.71 13.27
C VAL A 212 3.41 3.60 14.76
N GLY A 213 3.66 2.40 15.26
CA GLY A 213 4.01 2.15 16.67
C GLY A 213 5.30 2.84 17.15
N LYS A 214 6.13 3.36 16.23
CA LYS A 214 7.35 4.13 16.52
C LYS A 214 7.25 5.61 16.15
N ILE A 215 6.07 6.09 15.75
CA ILE A 215 5.90 7.48 15.34
C ILE A 215 6.13 8.40 16.53
N LYS A 216 6.89 9.48 16.28
CA LYS A 216 7.22 10.52 17.26
C LYS A 216 6.51 11.81 16.88
N MET A 217 6.45 12.74 17.83
CA MET A 217 5.84 14.05 17.66
C MET A 217 6.92 15.10 17.36
N LYS A 218 6.69 15.93 16.34
CA LYS A 218 7.49 17.12 16.03
C LYS A 218 6.85 18.37 16.64
N ASN A 219 5.54 18.53 16.48
CA ASN A 219 4.78 19.67 16.94
C ASN A 219 3.68 19.24 17.92
N GLU A 220 3.02 20.20 18.58
CA GLU A 220 1.79 19.92 19.34
C GLU A 220 0.65 19.50 18.39
N PRO A 221 -0.23 18.55 18.81
CA PRO A 221 -1.47 18.28 18.09
C PRO A 221 -2.27 19.56 17.85
N ASN A 222 -2.95 19.64 16.71
CA ASN A 222 -3.76 20.77 16.27
C ASN A 222 -3.01 22.10 16.03
N SER A 223 -1.70 22.18 16.26
CA SER A 223 -0.94 23.43 16.10
C SER A 223 -0.82 23.89 14.64
N MET A 224 -0.74 22.95 13.69
CA MET A 224 -0.60 23.26 12.27
C MET A 224 -1.06 22.12 11.38
N PHE A 225 -1.43 22.45 10.15
CA PHE A 225 -1.70 21.47 9.09
C PHE A 225 -0.40 20.99 8.45
N GLN A 226 -0.24 19.67 8.36
CA GLN A 226 0.84 19.00 7.63
C GLN A 226 0.30 17.76 6.92
N TYR A 227 0.22 17.82 5.59
CA TYR A 227 -0.21 16.68 4.78
C TYR A 227 0.80 15.52 4.91
N GLN A 228 0.37 14.44 5.59
CA GLN A 228 1.19 13.24 5.82
C GLN A 228 0.32 11.99 5.74
N SER A 229 0.65 11.09 4.83
CA SER A 229 0.09 9.76 4.64
C SER A 229 0.20 8.85 5.88
N ILE A 230 1.16 9.08 6.79
CA ILE A 230 1.22 8.33 8.07
C ILE A 230 -0.05 8.54 8.93
N ASN A 231 -0.73 9.69 8.81
CA ASN A 231 -2.02 9.92 9.49
C ASN A 231 -3.05 8.90 9.04
N THR A 232 -3.18 8.72 7.72
CA THR A 232 -4.12 7.75 7.14
C THR A 232 -3.76 6.32 7.53
N GLN A 233 -2.46 5.99 7.59
CA GLN A 233 -2.02 4.68 8.02
C GLN A 233 -2.37 4.40 9.49
N LEU A 234 -2.25 5.39 10.36
CA LEU A 234 -2.66 5.28 11.75
C LEU A 234 -4.17 5.04 11.87
N LEU A 235 -4.99 5.79 11.12
CA LEU A 235 -6.44 5.59 11.07
C LEU A 235 -6.82 4.20 10.55
N ALA A 236 -6.12 3.70 9.54
CA ALA A 236 -6.30 2.35 9.04
C ALA A 236 -6.07 1.29 10.14
N ILE A 237 -5.02 1.42 10.94
CA ILE A 237 -4.73 0.49 12.04
C ILE A 237 -5.80 0.58 13.13
N ILE A 238 -6.28 1.78 13.46
CA ILE A 238 -7.42 1.95 14.39
C ILE A 238 -8.64 1.20 13.86
N LEU A 239 -9.00 1.39 12.58
CA LEU A 239 -10.13 0.70 11.94
C LEU A 239 -9.97 -0.83 12.01
N GLU A 240 -8.77 -1.36 11.76
CA GLU A 240 -8.52 -2.80 11.88
C GLU A 240 -8.71 -3.30 13.32
N LYS A 241 -8.21 -2.56 14.31
CA LYS A 241 -8.35 -2.92 15.73
C LYS A 241 -9.81 -2.91 16.19
N VAL A 242 -10.58 -1.88 15.85
CA VAL A 242 -11.98 -1.78 16.31
C VAL A 242 -12.92 -2.72 15.56
N SER A 243 -12.60 -3.07 14.31
CA SER A 243 -13.41 -4.00 13.52
C SER A 243 -13.00 -5.48 13.69
N GLY A 244 -11.80 -5.75 14.20
CA GLY A 244 -11.21 -7.09 14.26
C GLY A 244 -10.91 -7.70 12.88
N LYS A 245 -10.95 -6.89 11.81
CA LYS A 245 -10.80 -7.31 10.41
C LYS A 245 -9.74 -6.45 9.73
N LYS A 246 -9.07 -7.02 8.72
CA LYS A 246 -8.16 -6.24 7.88
C LYS A 246 -8.92 -5.18 7.07
N LEU A 247 -8.29 -4.05 6.79
CA LEU A 247 -8.97 -2.92 6.14
C LEU A 247 -9.50 -3.30 4.75
N ASN A 248 -8.76 -4.15 4.03
CA ASN A 248 -9.15 -4.76 2.76
C ASN A 248 -10.31 -5.78 2.87
N VAL A 249 -10.89 -5.97 4.06
CA VAL A 249 -12.11 -6.74 4.31
C VAL A 249 -13.19 -5.80 4.87
N THR A 250 -12.83 -4.88 5.77
CA THR A 250 -13.75 -3.95 6.45
C THR A 250 -14.48 -2.99 5.50
N VAL A 251 -13.88 -2.63 4.35
CA VAL A 251 -14.54 -1.79 3.32
C VAL A 251 -15.86 -2.41 2.79
N PHE A 252 -16.04 -3.73 2.93
CA PHE A 252 -17.05 -4.49 2.18
C PHE A 252 -18.31 -4.87 2.95
N GLU A 253 -18.35 -4.66 4.26
CA GLU A 253 -19.56 -4.87 5.05
C GLU A 253 -20.35 -3.56 5.16
N ARG A 254 -20.79 -3.07 4.01
CA ARG A 254 -21.89 -2.09 3.94
C ARG A 254 -23.20 -2.85 4.06
N ARG A 255 -23.51 -3.27 5.28
CA ARG A 255 -24.87 -3.57 5.70
C ARG A 255 -25.38 -2.40 6.55
#